data_AF-I3WBF4-F1
#
_entry.id   AF-I3WBF4-F1
#
_cell.length_a   1.000
_cell.length_b   1.000
_cell.length_c   1.000
_cell.angle_alpha   90.00
_cell.angle_beta   90.00
_cell.angle_gamma   90.00
#
_symmetry.space_group_name_H-M   'P 1'
#
loop_
_entity.id
_entity.type
_entity.pdbx_description
1 polymer ?
#
loop_
_entity_poly.entity_id
_entity_poly.type
_entity_poly.pdbx_seq_one_letter_code
_entity_poly.pdbx_strand_id
1 'polypeptide(L)'
;YAKTFYLGTQLMTPVQARCIWAIYVWCRRTDELVDGPNASKITPQALDRWEERLEAMFQGKPYDELDAALTDTLSKYPLEIQPFRDMIEGMRMDLFKSRYYTFDELYEYCYRVAGTVGLMTMPVMGVDPSYKGPVDKV
;
A
#
# COMPACT_ATOMS: atom_id res chain seq x y z
N TYR A 1 -9.67 -11.53 -4.04
CA TYR A 1 -8.60 -11.40 -3.04
C TYR A 1 -9.15 -11.23 -1.63
N ALA A 2 -9.89 -10.16 -1.26
CA ALA A 2 -10.43 -10.04 0.10
C ALA A 2 -11.95 -9.80 0.18
N LYS A 3 -12.70 -10.83 0.59
CA LYS A 3 -14.17 -10.74 0.77
C LYS A 3 -14.57 -9.85 1.96
N THR A 4 -13.78 -9.86 3.03
CA THR A 4 -14.03 -9.08 4.25
C THR A 4 -13.80 -7.58 4.03
N PHE A 5 -12.69 -7.20 3.40
CA PHE A 5 -12.42 -5.80 3.04
C PHE A 5 -13.48 -5.25 2.07
N TYR A 6 -13.86 -6.03 1.04
CA TYR A 6 -14.93 -5.63 0.13
C TYR A 6 -16.24 -5.35 0.87
N LEU A 7 -16.63 -6.22 1.82
CA LEU A 7 -17.83 -6.01 2.63
C LEU A 7 -17.73 -4.72 3.45
N GLY A 8 -16.57 -4.42 4.05
CA GLY A 8 -16.36 -3.16 4.79
C GLY A 8 -16.58 -1.91 3.93
N THR A 9 -16.13 -1.94 2.66
CA THR A 9 -16.34 -0.80 1.75
C THR A 9 -17.80 -0.53 1.38
N GLN A 10 -18.71 -1.48 1.61
CA GLN A 10 -20.15 -1.26 1.39
C GLN A 10 -20.76 -0.24 2.38
N LEU A 11 -20.04 0.09 3.46
CA LEU A 11 -20.44 1.12 4.44
C LEU A 11 -19.93 2.53 4.06
N MET A 12 -19.13 2.65 3.00
CA MET A 12 -18.53 3.90 2.56
C MET A 12 -19.37 4.58 1.46
N THR A 13 -19.12 5.86 1.21
CA THR A 13 -19.68 6.49 0.01
C THR A 13 -19.13 5.81 -1.26
N PRO A 14 -19.86 5.84 -2.40
CA PRO A 14 -19.38 5.21 -3.63
C PRO A 14 -18.01 5.74 -4.11
N VAL A 15 -17.69 7.00 -3.82
CA VAL A 15 -16.40 7.61 -4.18
C VAL A 15 -15.29 7.04 -3.30
N GLN A 16 -15.48 7.01 -1.98
CA GLN A 16 -14.50 6.45 -1.04
C GLN A 16 -14.25 4.98 -1.32
N ALA A 17 -15.30 4.18 -1.53
CA ALA A 17 -15.16 2.75 -1.82
C ALA A 17 -14.25 2.50 -3.04
N ARG A 18 -14.45 3.23 -4.15
CA ARG A 18 -13.59 3.11 -5.35
C ARG A 18 -12.14 3.49 -5.09
N CYS A 19 -11.90 4.52 -4.27
CA CYS A 19 -10.55 4.93 -3.90
C CYS A 19 -9.86 3.87 -3.03
N ILE A 20 -10.58 3.29 -2.07
CA ILE A 20 -10.07 2.16 -1.27
C ILE A 20 -9.77 0.95 -2.14
N TRP A 21 -10.61 0.65 -3.15
CA TRP A 21 -10.33 -0.45 -4.08
C TRP A 21 -9.08 -0.20 -4.92
N ALA A 22 -8.84 1.04 -5.38
CA ALA A 22 -7.64 1.40 -6.11
C ALA A 22 -6.37 1.20 -5.27
N ILE A 23 -6.39 1.66 -4.01
CA ILE A 23 -5.29 1.42 -3.05
C ILE A 23 -5.11 -0.09 -2.83
N TYR A 24 -6.19 -0.82 -2.57
CA TYR A 24 -6.14 -2.26 -2.33
C TYR A 24 -5.55 -3.02 -3.53
N VAL A 25 -5.95 -2.67 -4.76
CA VAL A 25 -5.40 -3.29 -5.98
C VAL A 25 -3.90 -3.04 -6.08
N TRP A 26 -3.43 -1.83 -5.78
CA TRP A 26 -2.00 -1.53 -5.76
C TRP A 26 -1.26 -2.35 -4.69
N CYS A 27 -1.78 -2.40 -3.46
CA CYS A 27 -1.20 -3.21 -2.38
C CYS A 27 -1.13 -4.68 -2.78
N ARG A 28 -2.20 -5.23 -3.37
CA ARG A 28 -2.25 -6.63 -3.77
C ARG A 28 -1.27 -6.95 -4.90
N ARG A 29 -1.11 -6.06 -5.88
CA ARG A 29 -0.13 -6.22 -6.96
C ARG A 29 1.30 -6.19 -6.41
N THR A 30 1.56 -5.34 -5.42
CA THR A 30 2.85 -5.23 -4.74
C THR A 30 3.19 -6.53 -4.01
N ASP A 31 2.25 -7.05 -3.22
CA ASP A 31 2.32 -8.33 -2.51
C ASP A 31 2.56 -9.52 -3.46
N GLU A 32 1.83 -9.58 -4.58
CA GLU A 32 2.00 -10.66 -5.57
C GLU A 32 3.36 -10.69 -6.28
N LEU A 33 4.16 -9.62 -6.21
CA LEU A 33 5.53 -9.66 -6.72
C LEU A 33 6.40 -10.66 -5.93
N VAL A 34 6.18 -10.77 -4.63
CA VAL A 34 7.00 -11.59 -3.72
C VAL A 34 6.28 -12.84 -3.22
N ASP A 35 4.94 -12.87 -3.26
CA ASP A 35 4.11 -14.00 -2.84
C ASP A 35 3.41 -14.73 -4.01
N GLY A 36 3.52 -14.21 -5.23
CA GLY A 36 2.85 -14.77 -6.40
C GLY A 36 3.49 -16.07 -6.92
N PRO A 37 2.90 -16.70 -7.95
CA PRO A 37 3.44 -17.94 -8.55
C PRO A 37 4.89 -17.82 -9.07
N ASN A 38 5.35 -16.59 -9.33
CA ASN A 38 6.69 -16.27 -9.80
C ASN A 38 7.61 -15.70 -8.70
N ALA A 39 7.19 -15.75 -7.43
CA ALA A 39 7.94 -15.27 -6.27
C ALA A 39 9.40 -15.75 -6.25
N SER A 40 9.64 -17.04 -6.54
CA SER A 40 10.97 -17.64 -6.57
C SER A 40 11.92 -17.06 -7.64
N LYS A 41 11.41 -16.25 -8.57
CA LYS A 41 12.15 -15.62 -9.66
C LYS A 41 12.22 -14.10 -9.53
N ILE A 42 11.59 -13.53 -8.50
CA ILE A 42 11.64 -12.08 -8.29
C ILE A 42 13.06 -11.68 -7.90
N THR A 43 13.51 -10.53 -8.38
CA THR A 43 14.81 -9.98 -8.04
C THR A 43 14.62 -8.61 -7.39
N PRO A 44 15.59 -8.12 -6.59
CA PRO A 44 15.54 -6.75 -6.07
C PRO A 44 15.30 -5.70 -7.16
N GLN A 45 15.87 -5.90 -8.35
CA GLN A 45 15.66 -4.99 -9.49
C GLN A 45 14.21 -4.95 -9.99
N ALA A 46 13.40 -5.99 -9.73
CA ALA A 46 11.98 -5.95 -10.03
C ALA A 46 11.23 -5.00 -9.09
N LEU A 47 11.62 -4.95 -7.81
CA LEU A 47 11.08 -4.01 -6.84
C LEU A 47 11.56 -2.58 -7.12
N ASP A 48 12.79 -2.39 -7.61
CA ASP A 48 13.27 -1.06 -8.04
C ASP A 48 12.45 -0.51 -9.21
N ARG A 49 12.15 -1.34 -10.22
CA ARG A 49 11.24 -0.95 -11.32
C ARG A 49 9.82 -0.68 -10.84
N TRP A 50 9.36 -1.40 -9.81
CA TRP A 50 8.05 -1.16 -9.22
C TRP A 50 8.00 0.16 -8.47
N GLU A 51 9.07 0.54 -7.78
CA GLU A 51 9.22 1.84 -7.13
C GLU A 51 9.29 2.99 -8.16
N GLU A 52 10.04 2.84 -9.26
CA GLU A 52 10.03 3.82 -10.36
C GLU A 52 8.61 4.03 -10.93
N ARG A 53 7.84 2.94 -11.06
CA ARG A 53 6.45 2.97 -11.51
C ARG A 53 5.54 3.67 -10.49
N LEU A 54 5.78 3.48 -9.19
CA LEU A 54 5.12 4.23 -8.12
C LEU A 54 5.38 5.73 -8.24
N GLU A 55 6.64 6.15 -8.43
CA GLU A 55 6.99 7.56 -8.65
C GLU A 55 6.25 8.16 -9.86
N ALA A 56 6.17 7.40 -10.96
CA ALA A 56 5.45 7.84 -12.16
C ALA A 56 3.95 8.06 -11.88
N MET A 57 3.29 7.18 -11.11
CA MET A 57 1.90 7.36 -10.69
C MET A 57 1.71 8.64 -9.86
N PHE A 58 2.60 8.91 -8.91
CA PHE A 58 2.57 10.15 -8.11
C PHE A 58 2.86 11.42 -8.91
N GLN A 59 3.47 11.29 -10.09
CA GLN A 59 3.64 12.37 -11.06
C GLN A 59 2.50 12.45 -12.09
N GLY A 60 1.43 11.65 -11.95
CA GLY A 60 0.30 11.65 -12.87
C GLY A 60 0.55 10.90 -14.19
N LYS A 61 1.51 9.96 -14.21
CA LYS A 61 1.91 9.20 -15.41
C LYS A 61 1.66 7.69 -15.20
N PRO A 62 0.40 7.22 -15.26
CA PRO A 62 0.09 5.81 -15.12
C PRO A 62 0.57 5.01 -16.33
N TYR A 63 1.02 3.77 -16.09
CA TYR A 63 1.42 2.86 -17.17
C TYR A 63 0.25 2.02 -17.71
N ASP A 64 -0.71 1.65 -16.85
CA ASP A 64 -1.91 0.88 -17.23
C ASP A 64 -3.19 1.37 -16.51
N GLU A 65 -4.31 0.70 -16.75
CA GLU A 65 -5.62 1.06 -16.18
C GLU A 65 -5.66 0.93 -14.64
N LEU A 66 -4.88 0.01 -14.06
CA LEU A 66 -4.85 -0.18 -12.61
C LEU A 66 -4.03 0.93 -11.95
N ASP A 67 -2.95 1.37 -12.58
CA ASP A 67 -2.20 2.55 -12.17
C ASP A 67 -3.05 3.82 -12.31
N ALA A 68 -3.86 3.90 -13.37
CA ALA A 68 -4.76 5.03 -13.59
C ALA A 68 -5.79 5.14 -12.46
N ALA A 69 -6.29 4.03 -11.91
CA ALA A 69 -7.20 4.04 -10.76
C ALA A 69 -6.55 4.62 -9.50
N LEU A 70 -5.29 4.25 -9.21
CA LEU A 70 -4.56 4.86 -8.10
C LEU A 70 -4.27 6.34 -8.36
N THR A 71 -3.84 6.68 -9.58
CA THR A 71 -3.54 8.06 -9.99
C THR A 71 -4.78 8.96 -9.86
N ASP A 72 -5.96 8.48 -10.25
CA ASP A 72 -7.24 9.16 -10.04
C ASP A 72 -7.53 9.38 -8.54
N THR A 73 -7.18 8.42 -7.68
CA THR A 73 -7.29 8.58 -6.21
C THR A 73 -6.33 9.65 -5.69
N LEU A 74 -5.08 9.68 -6.17
CA LEU A 74 -4.07 10.70 -5.82
C LEU A 74 -4.50 12.12 -6.20
N SER A 75 -5.32 12.27 -7.24
CA SER A 75 -5.88 13.58 -7.63
C SER A 75 -6.99 14.09 -6.70
N LYS A 76 -7.60 13.19 -5.91
CA LYS A 76 -8.78 13.48 -5.06
C LYS A 76 -8.43 13.62 -3.59
N TYR A 77 -7.40 12.91 -3.13
CA TYR A 77 -6.99 12.86 -1.74
C TYR A 77 -5.50 13.13 -1.59
N PRO A 78 -5.08 13.83 -0.52
CA PRO A 78 -3.68 14.14 -0.26
C PRO A 78 -2.96 12.91 0.32
N LEU A 79 -2.77 11.87 -0.52
CA LEU A 79 -2.00 10.69 -0.12
C LEU A 79 -0.51 11.01 -0.16
N GLU A 80 0.21 10.60 0.87
CA GLU A 80 1.67 10.68 0.90
C GLU A 80 2.29 9.46 0.23
N ILE A 81 3.40 9.64 -0.48
CA ILE A 81 4.10 8.54 -1.15
C ILE A 81 4.86 7.62 -0.17
N GLN A 82 5.21 8.14 1.01
CA GLN A 82 6.11 7.43 1.93
C GLN A 82 5.56 6.07 2.39
N PRO A 83 4.28 5.93 2.79
CA PRO A 83 3.72 4.61 3.11
C PRO A 83 3.82 3.60 1.95
N PHE A 84 3.70 4.06 0.70
CA PHE A 84 3.82 3.19 -0.47
C PHE A 84 5.26 2.71 -0.64
N ARG A 85 6.25 3.59 -0.49
CA ARG A 85 7.68 3.20 -0.49
C ARG A 85 8.01 2.25 0.65
N ASP A 86 7.49 2.52 1.84
CA ASP A 86 7.67 1.67 3.02
C ASP A 86 7.09 0.26 2.81
N MET A 87 5.97 0.14 2.10
CA MET A 87 5.41 -1.16 1.75
C MET A 87 6.30 -1.93 0.75
N ILE A 88 6.85 -1.26 -0.26
CA ILE A 88 7.83 -1.88 -1.19
C ILE A 88 9.05 -2.36 -0.41
N GLU A 89 9.50 -1.57 0.55
CA GLU A 89 10.60 -1.93 1.43
C GLU A 89 10.24 -3.14 2.34
N GLY A 90 8.98 -3.28 2.76
CA GLY A 90 8.46 -4.51 3.37
C GLY A 90 8.64 -5.72 2.45
N MET A 91 8.28 -5.60 1.17
CA MET A 91 8.48 -6.67 0.19
C MET A 91 9.96 -7.02 -0.01
N ARG A 92 10.87 -6.04 0.10
CA ARG A 92 12.33 -6.31 0.07
C ARG A 92 12.77 -7.17 1.26
N MET A 93 12.15 -7.01 2.43
CA MET A 93 12.43 -7.87 3.59
C MET A 93 12.04 -9.32 3.32
N ASP A 94 10.91 -9.55 2.66
CA ASP A 94 10.42 -10.91 2.34
C ASP A 94 11.35 -11.69 1.40
N LEU A 95 12.16 -11.00 0.59
CA LEU A 95 13.14 -11.66 -0.28
C LEU A 95 14.26 -12.38 0.47
N PHE A 96 14.59 -11.92 1.68
CA PHE A 96 15.81 -12.34 2.38
C PHE A 96 15.57 -12.83 3.80
N LYS A 97 14.52 -12.33 4.48
CA LYS A 97 14.32 -12.53 5.91
C LYS A 97 13.17 -13.50 6.18
N SER A 98 13.52 -14.71 6.62
CA SER A 98 12.56 -15.75 6.99
C SER A 98 12.26 -15.83 8.49
N ARG A 99 13.01 -15.10 9.33
CA ARG A 99 12.83 -15.10 10.79
C ARG A 99 13.20 -13.75 11.41
N TYR A 100 12.34 -13.29 12.32
CA TYR A 100 12.53 -12.11 13.16
C TYR A 100 12.97 -12.52 14.56
N TYR A 101 14.04 -11.92 15.08
CA TYR A 101 14.65 -12.34 16.36
C TYR A 101 14.15 -11.53 17.55
N THR A 102 13.68 -10.31 17.31
CA THR A 102 13.12 -9.43 18.34
C THR A 102 11.72 -8.98 17.96
N PHE A 103 10.96 -8.53 18.96
CA PHE A 103 9.65 -7.94 18.70
C PHE A 103 9.77 -6.68 17.85
N ASP A 104 10.77 -5.83 18.08
CA ASP A 104 10.96 -4.59 17.31
C ASP A 104 11.19 -4.87 15.82
N GLU A 105 11.94 -5.92 15.48
CA GLU A 105 12.12 -6.31 14.08
C GLU A 105 10.81 -6.82 13.45
N LEU A 106 10.01 -7.58 14.20
CA LEU A 106 8.70 -8.05 13.76
C LEU A 106 7.71 -6.88 13.63
N TYR A 107 7.76 -5.93 14.55
CA TYR A 107 6.93 -4.74 14.54
C TYR A 107 7.23 -3.88 13.31
N GLU A 108 8.51 -3.66 13.00
CA GLU A 108 8.94 -2.95 11.79
C GLU A 108 8.38 -3.62 10.53
N TYR A 109 8.46 -4.94 10.45
CA TYR A 109 7.89 -5.71 9.34
C TYR A 109 6.38 -5.52 9.24
N CYS A 110 5.65 -5.73 10.35
CA CYS A 110 4.19 -5.55 10.40
C CYS A 110 3.77 -4.11 10.05
N TYR A 111 4.54 -3.11 10.47
CA TYR A 111 4.32 -1.73 10.03
C TYR A 111 4.43 -1.63 8.50
N ARG A 112 5.52 -2.11 7.90
CA ARG A 112 5.77 -1.97 6.46
C ARG A 112 4.71 -2.68 5.63
N VAL A 113 4.31 -3.90 5.98
CA VAL A 113 3.39 -4.72 5.16
C VAL A 113 1.90 -4.54 5.50
N ALA A 114 1.56 -3.93 6.64
CA ALA A 114 0.17 -3.75 7.05
C ALA A 114 -0.14 -2.35 7.63
N GLY A 115 0.72 -1.80 8.47
CA GLY A 115 0.54 -0.44 9.03
C GLY A 115 0.49 0.65 7.96
N THR A 116 1.34 0.53 6.94
CA THR A 116 1.36 1.41 5.76
C THR A 116 0.01 1.45 5.04
N VAL A 117 -0.71 0.33 4.93
CA VAL A 117 -2.05 0.28 4.30
C VAL A 117 -3.05 1.16 5.08
N GLY A 118 -2.93 1.19 6.41
CA GLY A 118 -3.70 2.11 7.25
C GLY A 118 -3.40 3.57 6.91
N LEU A 119 -2.11 3.93 6.81
CA LEU A 119 -1.68 5.28 6.43
C LEU A 119 -2.13 5.68 5.02
N MET A 120 -2.06 4.76 4.04
CA MET A 120 -2.54 5.01 2.68
C MET A 120 -4.04 5.28 2.60
N THR A 121 -4.82 4.61 3.44
CA THR A 121 -6.29 4.66 3.36
C THR A 121 -6.91 5.71 4.27
N MET A 122 -6.17 6.18 5.29
CA MET A 122 -6.63 7.15 6.27
C MET A 122 -7.14 8.47 5.65
N PRO A 123 -6.46 9.12 4.68
CA PRO A 123 -6.99 10.33 4.06
C PRO A 123 -8.31 10.13 3.29
N VAL A 124 -8.59 8.90 2.83
CA VAL A 124 -9.84 8.55 2.13
C VAL A 124 -10.97 8.30 3.13
N MET A 125 -10.69 7.60 4.23
CA MET A 125 -11.68 7.30 5.27
C MET A 125 -12.01 8.54 6.13
N GLY A 126 -11.02 9.42 6.31
CA GLY A 126 -11.09 10.57 7.19
C GLY A 126 -10.72 10.23 8.64
N VAL A 127 -10.32 11.26 9.38
CA VAL A 127 -10.06 11.20 10.82
C VAL A 127 -11.04 12.15 11.49
N ASP A 128 -11.52 11.77 12.69
CA ASP A 128 -12.37 12.65 13.49
C ASP A 128 -11.65 13.99 13.74
N PRO A 129 -12.26 15.15 13.42
CA PRO A 129 -11.61 16.46 13.61
C PRO A 129 -11.19 16.76 15.05
N SER A 130 -11.77 16.07 16.04
CA SER A 130 -11.43 16.20 17.45
C SER A 130 -10.23 15.35 17.88
N TYR A 131 -9.75 14.43 17.04
CA TYR A 131 -8.60 13.60 17.32
C TYR A 131 -7.31 14.45 17.37
N LYS A 132 -6.56 14.32 18.47
CA LYS A 132 -5.29 15.03 18.72
C LYS A 132 -4.09 14.11 18.92
N GLY A 133 -4.28 12.80 18.74
CA GLY A 133 -3.19 11.84 18.87
C GLY A 133 -2.27 11.88 17.64
N PRO A 134 -1.11 11.20 17.71
CA PRO A 134 -0.27 11.01 16.54
C PRO A 134 -1.03 10.21 15.47
N VAL A 135 -0.82 10.57 14.21
CA VAL A 135 -1.31 9.85 13.02
C VAL A 135 -0.16 9.18 12.24
N ASP A 136 1.08 9.42 12.68
CA ASP A 136 2.29 8.83 12.11
C ASP A 136 2.53 7.43 12.66
N LYS A 137 3.53 6.74 12.09
CA LYS A 137 4.04 5.48 12.61
C LYS A 137 4.32 5.60 14.12
N VAL A 138 3.75 4.67 14.89
CA VAL A 138 3.98 4.52 16.34
C VAL A 138 5.34 3.89 16.61
#